data_AF-A0A7K1T904-F1
#
_entry.id   AF-A0A7K1T904-F1
#
_cell.length_a   1.000
_cell.length_b   1.000
_cell.length_c   1.000
_cell.angle_alpha   90.00
_cell.angle_beta   90.00
_cell.angle_gamma   90.00
#
_symmetry.space_group_name_H-M   'P 1'
#
loop_
_entity.id
_entity.type
_entity.pdbx_description
1 polymer ?
#
loop_
_entity_poly.entity_id
_entity_poly.type
_entity_poly.pdbx_seq_one_letter_code
_entity_poly.pdbx_strand_id
1 'polypeptide(L)'
;MKRLFTCCYFFMCTFAAQAQQKPTQEATLAFMNRVLNEAKGVAVDKGTSNEHRYLDVTLRKDYYHSQTAIPGSDYTNNVYIEGIPWDTFDGFGRSTEIGNCTDIFVRFKATLRVSMKRGDTQSWDSFYINGLDFIVLTEKTDSFRKACLRLAETVTEENKDPFKD
;
A
#
# COMPACT_ATOMS: atom_id res chain seq x y z
N MET A 1 37.38 -11.09 -30.13
CA MET A 1 37.16 -10.02 -29.13
C MET A 1 36.09 -8.99 -29.53
N LYS A 2 35.99 -8.52 -30.79
CA LYS A 2 34.97 -7.51 -31.18
C LYS A 2 33.50 -7.95 -30.98
N ARG A 3 33.18 -9.23 -31.21
CA ARG A 3 31.80 -9.75 -31.08
C ARG A 3 31.27 -9.83 -29.64
N LEU A 4 32.16 -9.99 -28.64
CA LEU A 4 31.77 -10.06 -27.23
C LEU A 4 31.35 -8.68 -26.71
N PHE A 5 32.09 -7.63 -27.10
CA PHE A 5 31.76 -6.24 -26.78
C PHE A 5 30.42 -5.81 -27.38
N THR A 6 30.09 -6.28 -28.59
CA THR A 6 28.80 -5.98 -29.22
C THR A 6 27.64 -6.60 -28.44
N CYS A 7 27.76 -7.84 -27.96
CA CYS A 7 26.73 -8.47 -27.14
C CYS A 7 26.55 -7.79 -25.78
N CYS A 8 27.64 -7.39 -25.11
CA CYS A 8 27.56 -6.64 -23.85
C CYS A 8 26.91 -5.26 -24.03
N TYR A 9 27.16 -4.59 -25.17
CA TYR A 9 26.54 -3.32 -25.50
C TYR A 9 25.03 -3.47 -25.75
N PHE A 10 24.60 -4.50 -26.50
CA PHE A 10 23.18 -4.80 -26.68
C PHE A 10 22.48 -5.16 -25.36
N PHE A 11 23.12 -5.94 -24.49
CA PHE A 11 22.57 -6.23 -23.15
C PHE A 11 22.48 -4.97 -22.27
N MET A 12 23.46 -4.06 -22.31
CA MET A 12 23.37 -2.80 -21.57
C MET A 12 22.32 -1.86 -22.14
N CYS A 13 22.12 -1.82 -23.47
CA CYS A 13 21.08 -1.01 -24.09
C CYS A 13 19.66 -1.53 -23.78
N THR A 14 19.44 -2.85 -23.72
CA THR A 14 18.13 -3.41 -23.35
C THR A 14 17.82 -3.20 -21.86
N PHE A 15 18.82 -3.34 -20.98
CA PHE A 15 18.66 -3.01 -19.56
C PHE A 15 18.47 -1.50 -19.34
N ALA A 16 19.15 -0.63 -20.08
CA ALA A 16 18.94 0.82 -20.01
C ALA A 16 17.54 1.24 -20.52
N ALA A 17 17.05 0.60 -21.59
CA ALA A 17 15.71 0.85 -22.13
C ALA A 17 14.61 0.36 -21.17
N GLN A 18 14.80 -0.79 -20.51
CA GLN A 18 13.87 -1.27 -19.47
C GLN A 18 13.98 -0.50 -18.15
N ALA A 19 15.17 -0.02 -17.78
CA ALA A 19 15.38 0.83 -16.60
C ALA A 19 14.79 2.25 -16.76
N GLN A 20 14.49 2.67 -17.99
CA GLN A 20 13.83 3.95 -18.28
C GLN A 20 12.30 3.91 -18.17
N GLN A 21 11.68 2.72 -18.16
CA GLN A 21 10.24 2.63 -17.99
C GLN A 21 9.86 2.74 -16.52
N LYS A 22 9.35 3.92 -16.18
CA LYS A 22 8.53 4.19 -14.99
C LYS A 22 7.60 2.97 -14.69
N PRO A 23 7.61 2.40 -13.47
CA PRO A 23 6.75 1.26 -13.14
C PRO A 23 5.27 1.58 -13.36
N THR A 24 4.49 0.58 -13.79
CA THR A 24 3.03 0.70 -13.97
C THR A 24 2.30 0.75 -12.63
N GLN A 25 1.01 1.10 -12.67
CA GLN A 25 0.13 1.06 -11.50
C GLN A 25 0.09 -0.35 -10.88
N GLU A 26 -0.07 -1.39 -11.69
CA GLU A 26 -0.15 -2.79 -11.23
C GLU A 26 1.17 -3.25 -10.61
N ALA A 27 2.30 -2.91 -11.22
CA ALA A 27 3.61 -3.25 -10.69
C ALA A 27 3.87 -2.57 -9.33
N THR A 28 3.42 -1.32 -9.19
CA THR A 28 3.54 -0.55 -7.94
C THR A 28 2.66 -1.14 -6.84
N LEU A 29 1.40 -1.47 -7.15
CA LEU A 29 0.48 -2.14 -6.22
C LEU A 29 1.01 -3.53 -5.81
N ALA A 30 1.55 -4.31 -6.75
CA ALA A 30 2.14 -5.61 -6.46
C ALA A 30 3.35 -5.51 -5.51
N PHE A 31 4.20 -4.51 -5.71
CA PHE A 31 5.29 -4.20 -4.78
C PHE A 31 4.77 -3.87 -3.38
N MET A 32 3.80 -2.96 -3.28
CA MET A 32 3.23 -2.56 -1.99
C MET A 32 2.61 -3.74 -1.24
N ASN A 33 1.83 -4.57 -1.95
CA ASN A 33 1.27 -5.81 -1.39
C ASN A 33 2.34 -6.76 -0.86
N ARG A 34 3.46 -6.93 -1.59
CA ARG A 34 4.56 -7.76 -1.11
C ARG A 34 5.18 -7.20 0.18
N VAL A 35 5.43 -5.89 0.24
CA VAL A 35 5.97 -5.24 1.44
C VAL A 35 5.03 -5.39 2.64
N LEU A 36 3.73 -5.20 2.43
CA LEU A 36 2.72 -5.38 3.48
C LEU A 36 2.64 -6.84 3.93
N ASN A 37 2.79 -7.79 2.99
CA ASN A 37 2.86 -9.21 3.30
C ASN A 37 4.12 -9.59 4.09
N GLU A 38 5.25 -8.89 3.91
CA GLU A 38 6.47 -9.11 4.71
C GLU A 38 6.29 -8.65 6.17
N ALA A 39 5.41 -7.68 6.42
CA ALA A 39 5.05 -7.24 7.76
C ALA A 39 4.01 -8.14 8.47
N LYS A 40 3.56 -9.23 7.81
CA LYS A 40 2.66 -10.23 8.40
C LYS A 40 3.36 -10.99 9.52
N GLY A 41 3.26 -10.46 10.74
CA GLY A 41 3.77 -11.10 11.95
C GLY A 41 3.88 -10.11 13.11
N VAL A 42 3.07 -10.34 14.16
CA VAL A 42 3.07 -9.72 15.51
C VAL A 42 3.35 -8.21 15.61
N ALA A 43 2.30 -7.41 15.78
CA ALA A 43 2.38 -6.12 16.47
C ALA A 43 1.98 -6.33 17.94
N VAL A 44 2.87 -6.01 18.87
CA VAL A 44 2.56 -5.98 20.31
C VAL A 44 2.28 -4.53 20.69
N ASP A 45 1.05 -4.23 21.05
CA ASP A 45 0.72 -2.95 21.65
C ASP A 45 1.31 -2.92 23.08
N LYS A 46 2.30 -2.05 23.33
CA LYS A 46 2.89 -1.92 24.68
C LYS A 46 1.94 -1.16 25.59
N GLY A 47 0.92 -1.84 26.09
CA GLY A 47 0.00 -1.27 27.09
C GLY A 47 -1.26 -2.10 27.32
N THR A 48 -1.71 -2.84 26.32
CA THR A 48 -2.73 -3.88 26.47
C THR A 48 -2.06 -5.19 26.12
N SER A 49 -2.15 -6.21 26.97
CA SER A 49 -1.51 -7.53 26.77
C SER A 49 -2.10 -8.34 25.59
N ASN A 50 -2.54 -7.65 24.54
CA ASN A 50 -3.11 -8.21 23.33
C ASN A 50 -1.99 -8.29 22.28
N GLU A 51 -1.56 -9.51 21.97
CA GLU A 51 -0.81 -9.74 20.74
C GLU A 51 -1.75 -9.42 19.57
N HIS A 52 -1.49 -8.41 18.75
CA HIS A 52 -2.23 -8.22 17.51
C HIS A 52 -1.47 -8.94 16.40
N ARG A 53 -1.92 -10.15 16.05
CA ARG A 53 -1.30 -10.97 14.99
C ARG A 53 -1.82 -10.65 13.58
N TYR A 54 -1.98 -9.40 13.14
CA TYR A 54 -2.68 -9.23 11.86
C TYR A 54 -2.33 -8.02 11.03
N LEU A 55 -2.14 -8.32 9.75
CA LEU A 55 -2.79 -7.61 8.66
C LEU A 55 -2.66 -8.47 7.38
N ASP A 56 -3.72 -9.19 6.98
CA ASP A 56 -3.78 -9.56 5.55
C ASP A 56 -4.26 -8.35 4.77
N VAL A 57 -3.29 -7.56 4.28
CA VAL A 57 -3.58 -6.43 3.42
C VAL A 57 -3.54 -6.84 1.97
N THR A 58 -4.58 -6.45 1.26
CA THR A 58 -4.54 -6.44 -0.20
C THR A 58 -4.97 -5.08 -0.71
N LEU A 59 -4.03 -4.38 -1.34
CA LEU A 59 -4.25 -3.22 -2.17
C LEU A 59 -4.57 -3.65 -3.60
N ARG A 60 -5.67 -3.15 -4.13
CA ARG A 60 -6.06 -3.24 -5.54
C ARG A 60 -6.29 -1.83 -6.08
N LYS A 61 -6.41 -1.72 -7.41
CA LYS A 61 -6.63 -0.45 -8.11
C LYS A 61 -7.76 0.37 -7.46
N ASP A 62 -8.86 -0.28 -7.13
CA ASP A 62 -10.07 0.39 -6.66
C ASP A 62 -10.40 0.09 -5.20
N TYR A 63 -9.52 -0.58 -4.45
CA TYR A 63 -9.95 -1.19 -3.19
C TYR A 63 -8.81 -1.56 -2.24
N TYR A 64 -9.03 -1.35 -0.94
CA TYR A 64 -8.16 -1.80 0.15
C TYR A 64 -8.91 -2.79 1.04
N HIS A 65 -8.31 -3.97 1.21
CA HIS A 65 -8.72 -4.96 2.20
C HIS A 65 -7.72 -5.00 3.33
N SER A 66 -8.21 -5.07 4.57
CA SER A 66 -7.44 -5.62 5.67
C SER A 66 -8.24 -6.61 6.47
N GLN A 67 -7.64 -7.78 6.71
CA GLN A 67 -8.15 -8.76 7.66
C GLN A 67 -7.35 -8.70 8.95
N THR A 68 -8.07 -8.49 10.06
CA THR A 68 -7.54 -8.55 11.42
C THR A 68 -8.33 -9.56 12.23
N ALA A 69 -7.71 -10.64 12.68
CA ALA A 69 -8.27 -11.44 13.76
C ALA A 69 -7.70 -10.96 15.11
N ILE A 70 -7.95 -11.65 16.21
CA ILE A 70 -7.37 -11.32 17.53
C ILE A 70 -7.05 -12.66 18.20
N PRO A 71 -5.83 -12.91 18.73
CA PRO A 71 -5.49 -14.18 19.35
C PRO A 71 -6.40 -14.45 20.55
N GLY A 72 -6.89 -15.68 20.64
CA GLY A 72 -7.87 -16.06 21.66
C GLY A 72 -9.30 -15.59 21.40
N SER A 73 -9.58 -15.03 20.21
CA SER A 73 -10.94 -14.73 19.76
C SER A 73 -11.26 -15.46 18.46
N ASP A 74 -12.51 -15.91 18.31
CA ASP A 74 -13.04 -16.41 17.04
C ASP A 74 -13.42 -15.26 16.08
N TYR A 75 -13.12 -14.02 16.44
CA TYR A 75 -13.51 -12.84 15.67
C TYR A 75 -12.45 -12.47 14.64
N THR A 76 -12.88 -12.39 13.39
CA THR A 76 -12.15 -11.76 12.31
C THR A 76 -12.89 -10.50 11.88
N ASN A 77 -12.24 -9.34 12.01
CA ASN A 77 -12.72 -8.09 11.45
C ASN A 77 -12.12 -7.93 10.05
N ASN A 78 -12.98 -7.85 9.05
CA ASN A 78 -12.57 -7.50 7.69
C ASN A 78 -12.98 -6.05 7.43
N VAL A 79 -12.02 -5.21 7.06
CA VAL A 79 -12.25 -3.82 6.66
C VAL A 79 -12.09 -3.74 5.16
N TYR A 80 -13.13 -3.23 4.50
CA TYR A 80 -13.21 -3.02 3.08
C TYR A 80 -13.30 -1.51 2.83
N ILE A 81 -12.32 -0.94 2.12
CA ILE A 81 -12.35 0.46 1.70
C ILE A 81 -12.40 0.51 0.18
N GLU A 82 -13.56 0.84 -0.35
CA GLU A 82 -13.82 0.91 -1.79
C GLU A 82 -13.49 2.30 -2.35
N GLY A 83 -12.97 2.31 -3.57
CA GLY A 83 -12.69 3.50 -4.36
C GLY A 83 -11.56 4.37 -3.81
N ILE A 84 -10.40 3.80 -3.45
CA ILE A 84 -9.25 4.60 -2.99
C ILE A 84 -8.81 5.57 -4.12
N PRO A 85 -9.07 6.87 -3.99
CA PRO A 85 -8.78 7.83 -5.04
C PRO A 85 -7.35 8.30 -4.86
N TRP A 86 -6.40 7.54 -5.41
CA TRP A 86 -4.96 7.80 -5.27
C TRP A 86 -4.51 9.14 -5.86
N ASP A 87 -5.28 9.72 -6.77
CA ASP A 87 -5.14 11.10 -7.25
C ASP A 87 -5.41 12.17 -6.17
N THR A 88 -6.11 11.80 -5.09
CA THR A 88 -6.37 12.68 -3.94
C THR A 88 -5.36 12.54 -2.81
N PHE A 89 -4.27 11.79 -3.02
CA PHE A 89 -3.19 11.64 -2.05
C PHE A 89 -2.67 13.01 -1.56
N ASP A 90 -2.60 13.18 -0.23
CA ASP A 90 -2.22 14.43 0.46
C ASP A 90 -0.92 14.31 1.25
N GLY A 91 -0.21 13.19 1.10
CA GLY A 91 1.04 12.93 1.82
C GLY A 91 0.87 11.98 3.00
N PHE A 92 1.89 11.96 3.85
CA PHE A 92 1.95 11.10 5.03
C PHE A 92 1.63 11.92 6.29
N GLY A 93 0.87 11.34 7.21
CA GLY A 93 0.70 11.89 8.54
C GLY A 93 1.79 11.41 9.51
N ARG A 94 1.46 11.38 10.81
CA ARG A 94 2.38 10.87 11.83
C ARG A 94 2.62 9.38 11.59
N SER A 95 3.89 8.97 11.64
CA SER A 95 4.28 7.57 11.72
C SER A 95 4.68 7.22 13.14
N THR A 96 4.41 5.99 13.54
CA THR A 96 4.74 5.48 14.88
C THR A 96 5.53 4.18 14.74
N GLU A 97 6.65 4.07 15.44
CA GLU A 97 7.40 2.81 15.49
C GLU A 97 6.76 1.85 16.50
N ILE A 98 6.58 0.60 16.09
CA ILE A 98 5.98 -0.48 16.87
C ILE A 98 6.90 -1.70 16.74
N GLY A 99 7.84 -1.84 17.67
CA GLY A 99 8.84 -2.91 17.63
C GLY A 99 9.76 -2.76 16.42
N ASN A 100 9.79 -3.75 15.52
CA ASN A 100 10.52 -3.70 14.25
C ASN A 100 9.67 -3.17 13.08
N CYS A 101 8.43 -2.77 13.33
CA CYS A 101 7.52 -2.22 12.34
C CYS A 101 7.34 -0.72 12.50
N THR A 102 6.91 -0.07 11.41
CA THR A 102 6.44 1.31 11.40
C THR A 102 4.99 1.31 10.94
N ASP A 103 4.15 1.99 11.71
CA ASP A 103 2.81 2.39 11.29
C ASP A 103 2.89 3.67 10.45
N ILE A 104 2.39 3.61 9.21
CA ILE A 104 2.40 4.71 8.25
C ILE A 104 0.97 5.14 7.97
N PHE A 105 0.60 6.31 8.49
CA PHE A 105 -0.65 6.96 8.11
C PHE A 105 -0.50 7.68 6.75
N VAL A 106 -1.22 7.21 5.74
CA VAL A 106 -1.32 7.80 4.40
C VAL A 106 -2.59 8.64 4.34
N ARG A 107 -2.49 9.93 3.97
CA ARG A 107 -3.63 10.86 3.93
C ARG A 107 -4.17 11.06 2.53
N PHE A 108 -5.47 11.30 2.44
CA PHE A 108 -6.21 11.64 1.24
C PHE A 108 -7.06 12.89 1.49
N LYS A 109 -7.22 13.72 0.46
CA LYS A 109 -8.11 14.90 0.52
C LYS A 109 -9.59 14.52 0.44
N ALA A 110 -9.88 13.36 -0.13
CA ALA A 110 -11.23 12.82 -0.22
C ALA A 110 -11.54 11.90 0.96
N THR A 111 -12.81 11.89 1.33
CA THR A 111 -13.37 10.93 2.27
C THR A 111 -13.41 9.54 1.66
N LEU A 112 -12.91 8.54 2.39
CA LEU A 112 -12.95 7.13 2.01
C LEU A 112 -14.23 6.46 2.55
N ARG A 113 -14.84 5.59 1.74
CA ARG A 113 -16.00 4.79 2.15
C ARG A 113 -15.53 3.48 2.76
N VAL A 114 -15.96 3.20 3.99
CA VAL A 114 -15.53 2.01 4.74
C VAL A 114 -16.73 1.09 4.99
N SER A 115 -16.56 -0.19 4.70
CA SER A 115 -17.46 -1.28 5.10
C SER A 115 -16.71 -2.24 6.02
N MET A 116 -17.32 -2.58 7.16
CA MET A 116 -16.79 -3.57 8.08
C MET A 116 -17.64 -4.84 7.99
N LYS A 117 -17.01 -6.00 7.86
CA LYS A 117 -17.70 -7.30 8.03
C LYS A 117 -17.22 -7.95 9.31
N ARG A 118 -18.07 -7.94 10.33
CA ARG A 118 -17.94 -8.79 11.52
C ARG A 118 -18.62 -10.13 11.22
N GLY A 119 -18.36 -11.18 12.02
CA GLY A 119 -18.92 -12.54 11.81
C GLY A 119 -20.43 -12.61 11.55
N ASP A 120 -21.18 -11.57 11.95
CA ASP A 120 -22.49 -11.23 11.40
C ASP A 120 -22.35 -10.00 10.48
N THR A 121 -22.82 -10.11 9.23
CA THR A 121 -22.67 -9.05 8.21
C THR A 121 -23.42 -7.79 8.64
N GLN A 122 -22.72 -6.82 9.23
CA GLN A 122 -23.23 -5.48 9.50
C GLN A 122 -22.41 -4.46 8.72
N SER A 123 -22.93 -4.01 7.58
CA SER A 123 -22.32 -2.92 6.81
C SER A 123 -22.86 -1.59 7.32
N TRP A 124 -21.96 -0.69 7.69
CA TRP A 124 -22.29 0.70 8.03
C TRP A 124 -21.43 1.58 7.13
N ASP A 125 -22.04 2.48 6.36
CA ASP A 125 -21.30 3.44 5.58
C ASP A 125 -20.64 4.46 6.52
N SER A 126 -19.36 4.30 6.80
CA SER A 126 -18.58 5.29 7.54
C SER A 126 -17.84 6.20 6.56
N PHE A 127 -18.11 7.51 6.64
CA PHE A 127 -17.58 8.57 5.77
C PHE A 127 -16.58 9.49 6.50
N TYR A 128 -15.84 8.99 7.48
CA TYR A 128 -14.97 9.85 8.31
C TYR A 128 -13.47 9.57 8.17
N ILE A 129 -13.10 8.58 7.37
CA ILE A 129 -11.70 8.22 7.18
C ILE A 129 -11.12 9.02 6.01
N ASN A 130 -10.15 9.90 6.32
CA ASN A 130 -9.38 10.65 5.32
C ASN A 130 -7.97 10.08 5.15
N GLY A 131 -7.72 8.83 5.58
CA GLY A 131 -6.40 8.22 5.51
C GLY A 131 -6.37 6.73 5.85
N LEU A 132 -5.28 6.06 5.52
CA LEU A 132 -5.08 4.62 5.75
C LEU A 132 -3.84 4.41 6.59
N ASP A 133 -3.94 3.57 7.62
CA ASP A 133 -2.79 3.10 8.40
C ASP A 133 -2.24 1.81 7.79
N PHE A 134 -0.94 1.80 7.52
CA PHE A 134 -0.22 0.64 6.99
C PHE A 134 0.91 0.25 7.92
N ILE A 135 0.89 -0.99 8.40
CA ILE A 135 1.99 -1.57 9.14
C ILE A 135 3.00 -2.16 8.14
N VAL A 136 4.24 -1.68 8.19
CA VAL A 136 5.35 -2.20 7.38
C VAL A 136 6.57 -2.47 8.25
N LEU A 137 7.47 -3.35 7.81
CA LEU A 137 8.79 -3.48 8.44
C LEU A 137 9.53 -2.14 8.35
N THR A 138 10.18 -1.72 9.43
CA THR A 138 10.83 -0.40 9.52
C THR A 138 11.86 -0.17 8.41
N GLU A 139 12.61 -1.21 8.05
CA GLU A 139 13.58 -1.18 6.93
C GLU A 139 12.94 -0.98 5.54
N LYS A 140 11.62 -1.18 5.42
CA LYS A 140 10.87 -1.02 4.16
C LYS A 140 10.09 0.30 4.09
N THR A 141 10.02 1.07 5.18
CA THR A 141 9.24 2.31 5.30
C THR A 141 9.49 3.29 4.15
N ASP A 142 10.75 3.59 3.83
CA ASP A 142 11.07 4.52 2.75
C ASP A 142 10.70 3.99 1.37
N SER A 143 10.87 2.69 1.15
CA SER A 143 10.50 2.06 -0.12
C SER A 143 8.98 2.05 -0.30
N PHE A 144 8.24 1.81 0.78
CA PHE A 144 6.77 1.87 0.78
C PHE A 144 6.27 3.28 0.52
N ARG A 145 6.82 4.30 1.19
CA ARG A 145 6.46 5.71 0.95
C ARG A 145 6.71 6.13 -0.51
N LYS A 146 7.86 5.73 -1.08
CA LYS A 146 8.15 5.98 -2.49
C LYS A 146 7.14 5.31 -3.41
N ALA A 147 6.69 4.11 -3.08
CA ALA A 147 5.65 3.43 -3.86
C ALA A 147 4.29 4.14 -3.78
N CYS A 148 3.88 4.64 -2.61
CA CYS A 148 2.66 5.47 -2.48
C CYS A 148 2.73 6.73 -3.36
N LEU A 149 3.85 7.46 -3.30
CA LEU A 149 4.07 8.65 -4.12
C LEU A 149 3.99 8.32 -5.62
N ARG A 150 4.65 7.23 -6.01
CA ARG A 150 4.66 6.76 -7.39
C ARG A 150 3.25 6.42 -7.88
N LEU A 151 2.48 5.73 -7.06
CA LEU A 151 1.11 5.35 -7.37
C LEU A 151 0.22 6.60 -7.57
N ALA A 152 0.34 7.59 -6.70
CA ALA A 152 -0.37 8.86 -6.82
C ALA A 152 0.01 9.63 -8.11
N GLU A 153 1.31 9.68 -8.43
CA GLU A 153 1.80 10.29 -9.68
C GLU A 153 1.21 9.59 -10.92
N THR A 154 1.29 8.25 -10.97
CA THR A 154 0.82 7.47 -12.13
C THR A 154 -0.69 7.65 -12.33
N VAL A 155 -1.50 7.56 -11.27
CA VAL A 155 -2.95 7.76 -11.39
C VAL A 155 -3.28 9.19 -11.82
N THR A 156 -2.54 10.18 -11.32
CA THR A 156 -2.72 11.57 -11.75
C THR A 156 -2.34 11.77 -13.22
N GLU A 157 -1.25 11.15 -13.70
CA GLU A 157 -0.83 11.18 -15.11
C GLU A 157 -1.89 10.52 -16.02
N GLU A 158 -2.44 9.37 -15.62
CA GLU A 158 -3.47 8.64 -16.38
C GLU A 158 -4.83 9.36 -16.42
N ASN A 159 -5.17 10.12 -15.38
CA ASN A 159 -6.45 10.85 -15.27
C ASN A 159 -6.42 12.24 -15.94
N LYS A 160 -5.28 12.67 -16.50
CA LYS A 160 -5.22 13.95 -17.24
C LYS A 160 -6.11 13.87 -18.49
N ASP A 161 -6.99 14.86 -18.63
CA ASP A 161 -7.77 15.05 -19.85
C ASP A 161 -6.80 15.40 -21.00
N PRO A 162 -6.69 14.57 -22.05
CA PRO A 162 -5.76 14.81 -23.15
C PRO A 162 -6.09 16.06 -23.98
N PHE A 163 -7.21 16.73 -23.68
CA PHE A 163 -7.69 17.92 -24.37
C PHE A 163 -7.70 19.18 -23.50
N LYS A 164 -7.16 19.13 -22.28
CA LYS A 164 -6.99 20.29 -21.41
C LYS A 164 -5.52 20.53 -21.09
N ASP A 165 -4.89 21.38 -21.90
CA ASP A 165 -3.66 22.11 -21.58
C ASP A 165 -3.99 23.57 -21.24
#